data_AF-A0A1V5DML9-F1
#
_entry.id   AF-A0A1V5DML9-F1
#
_cell.length_a   1.000
_cell.length_b   1.000
_cell.length_c   1.000
_cell.angle_alpha   90.00
_cell.angle_beta   90.00
_cell.angle_gamma   90.00
#
_symmetry.space_group_name_H-M   'P 1'
#
loop_
_entity.id
_entity.type
_entity.pdbx_description
1 polymer ?
#
loop_
_entity_poly.entity_id
_entity_poly.type
_entity_poly.pdbx_seq_one_letter_code
_entity_poly.pdbx_strand_id
1 'polypeptide(L)'
;MVRTQEIENKIKNEIYNFFAEECGVELSDLNNDTDIIADIDGDSLMFLQLLECWKKEYSLDIEFRLIGKYITKNPVTTLGKAVDLALTIICDKEAFLETVRNQ
;
A
#
# COMPACT_ATOMS: atom_id res chain seq x y z
N MET A 1 -13.85 6.12 3.63
CA MET A 1 -13.53 7.47 3.10
C MET A 1 -13.94 7.50 1.62
N VAL A 2 -14.36 8.63 1.05
CA VAL A 2 -14.80 8.65 -0.37
C VAL A 2 -13.59 8.62 -1.28
N ARG A 3 -13.61 7.73 -2.28
CA ARG A 3 -12.58 7.67 -3.32
C ARG A 3 -12.72 8.84 -4.29
N THR A 4 -11.67 9.63 -4.43
CA THR A 4 -11.58 10.79 -5.32
C THR A 4 -10.21 10.85 -5.98
N GLN A 5 -10.08 11.57 -7.10
CA GLN A 5 -8.78 11.74 -7.74
C GLN A 5 -7.74 12.40 -6.82
N GLU A 6 -8.18 13.31 -5.95
CA GLU A 6 -7.33 14.00 -4.99
C GLU A 6 -6.72 13.01 -3.99
N ILE A 7 -7.53 12.10 -3.43
CA ILE A 7 -7.00 11.12 -2.50
C ILE A 7 -6.16 10.05 -3.20
N GLU A 8 -6.52 9.63 -4.41
CA GLU A 8 -5.68 8.72 -5.20
C GLU A 8 -4.27 9.28 -5.40
N ASN A 9 -4.18 10.57 -5.76
CA ASN A 9 -2.91 11.26 -5.90
C ASN A 9 -2.18 11.40 -4.55
N LYS A 10 -2.90 11.69 -3.46
CA LYS A 10 -2.32 11.79 -2.11
C LYS A 10 -1.66 10.47 -1.69
N ILE A 11 -2.42 9.38 -1.74
CA ILE A 11 -1.96 8.03 -1.36
C ILE A 11 -0.81 7.58 -2.24
N LYS A 12 -0.89 7.82 -3.55
CA LYS A 12 0.19 7.51 -4.48
C LYS A 12 1.47 8.27 -4.10
N ASN A 13 1.38 9.58 -3.89
CA ASN A 13 2.54 10.39 -3.56
C ASN A 13 3.17 9.97 -2.23
N GLU A 14 2.36 9.70 -1.20
CA GLU A 14 2.88 9.26 0.09
C GLU A 14 3.58 7.90 0.01
N ILE A 15 3.05 6.94 -0.76
CA ILE A 15 3.72 5.65 -1.01
C ILE A 15 5.04 5.88 -1.73
N TYR A 16 5.03 6.65 -2.81
CA TYR A 16 6.24 6.88 -3.61
C TYR A 16 7.31 7.59 -2.79
N ASN A 17 6.93 8.61 -2.01
CA ASN A 17 7.85 9.31 -1.10
C ASN A 17 8.42 8.38 -0.05
N PHE A 18 7.58 7.56 0.60
CA PHE A 18 8.02 6.62 1.61
C PHE A 18 9.04 5.62 1.04
N PHE A 19 8.74 4.99 -0.10
CA PHE A 19 9.69 4.04 -0.71
C PHE A 19 10.93 4.73 -1.27
N ALA A 20 10.83 5.93 -1.84
CA ALA A 20 11.99 6.70 -2.29
C ALA A 20 12.95 7.02 -1.14
N GLU A 21 12.41 7.51 -0.02
CA GLU A 21 13.18 7.90 1.16
C GLU A 21 13.82 6.69 1.84
N GLU A 22 13.04 5.65 2.14
CA GLU A 22 13.52 4.49 2.88
C GLU A 22 14.48 3.62 2.05
N CYS A 23 14.30 3.54 0.73
CA CYS A 23 15.20 2.80 -0.16
C CYS A 23 16.36 3.65 -0.70
N GLY A 24 16.38 4.96 -0.44
CA GLY A 24 17.43 5.86 -0.92
C GLY A 24 17.48 6.00 -2.45
N VAL A 25 16.33 6.04 -3.11
CA VAL A 25 16.19 6.18 -4.57
C VAL A 25 15.46 7.47 -4.93
N GLU A 26 15.66 7.96 -6.16
CA GLU A 26 15.01 9.18 -6.62
C GLU A 26 13.55 8.91 -7.03
N LEU A 27 12.64 9.83 -6.70
CA LEU A 27 11.22 9.73 -7.09
C LEU A 27 11.02 9.62 -8.61
N SER A 28 11.93 10.19 -9.40
CA SER A 28 11.89 10.11 -10.87
C SER A 28 12.11 8.71 -11.42
N ASP A 29 12.72 7.82 -10.62
CA ASP A 29 13.05 6.46 -11.04
C ASP A 29 11.90 5.49 -10.71
N LEU A 30 10.89 5.95 -9.97
CA LEU A 30 9.74 5.17 -9.54
C LEU A 30 8.57 5.26 -10.51
N ASN A 31 7.93 4.12 -10.73
CA ASN A 31 6.67 4.02 -11.45
C ASN A 31 5.82 2.87 -10.90
N ASN A 32 4.63 2.64 -11.46
CA ASN A 32 3.70 1.63 -10.95
C ASN A 32 4.22 0.19 -11.10
N ASP A 33 5.11 -0.04 -12.06
CA ASP A 33 5.67 -1.35 -12.37
C ASP A 33 6.98 -1.62 -11.61
N THR A 34 7.56 -0.61 -10.95
CA THR A 34 8.75 -0.77 -10.10
C THR A 34 8.53 -1.84 -9.04
N ASP A 35 9.34 -2.89 -9.08
CA ASP A 35 9.35 -3.97 -8.09
C ASP A 35 10.04 -3.52 -6.80
N ILE A 36 9.32 -3.64 -5.69
CA ILE A 36 9.75 -3.15 -4.38
C ILE A 36 11.05 -3.82 -3.94
N ILE A 37 11.24 -5.10 -4.23
CA ILE A 37 12.42 -5.84 -3.76
C ILE A 37 13.49 -5.83 -4.84
N ALA A 38 13.12 -6.11 -6.08
CA ALA A 38 14.10 -6.33 -7.15
C ALA A 38 14.68 -5.03 -7.73
N ASP A 39 13.92 -3.94 -7.76
CA ASP A 39 14.35 -2.69 -8.40
C ASP A 39 14.88 -1.64 -7.41
N ILE A 40 14.35 -1.62 -6.18
CA ILE A 40 14.68 -0.59 -5.18
C ILE A 40 15.16 -1.15 -3.84
N ASP A 41 15.58 -2.43 -3.80
CA ASP A 41 16.15 -3.10 -2.61
C ASP A 41 15.30 -2.94 -1.33
N GLY A 42 13.99 -2.76 -1.47
CA GLY A 42 13.05 -2.69 -0.36
C GLY A 42 12.74 -4.05 0.24
N ASP A 43 11.97 -4.05 1.33
CA ASP A 43 11.57 -5.28 2.01
C ASP A 43 10.04 -5.50 2.03
N SER A 44 9.65 -6.76 2.19
CA SER A 44 8.24 -7.20 2.16
C SER A 44 7.37 -6.63 3.30
N LEU A 45 7.97 -6.07 4.35
CA LEU A 45 7.29 -5.49 5.51
C LEU A 45 7.16 -3.96 5.42
N MET A 46 7.93 -3.28 4.56
CA MET A 46 7.87 -1.82 4.38
C MET A 46 6.44 -1.32 4.13
N PHE A 47 5.67 -2.01 3.29
CA PHE A 47 4.26 -1.65 3.06
C PHE A 47 3.40 -1.77 4.33
N LEU A 48 3.62 -2.80 5.15
CA LEU A 48 2.92 -2.95 6.43
C LEU A 48 3.33 -1.84 7.42
N GLN A 49 4.60 -1.44 7.43
CA GLN A 49 5.08 -0.33 8.25
C GLN A 49 4.39 0.99 7.86
N LEU A 50 4.28 1.27 6.56
CA LEU A 50 3.56 2.45 6.06
C LEU A 50 2.10 2.48 6.52
N LEU A 51 1.40 1.34 6.42
CA LEU A 51 0.02 1.24 6.92
C LEU A 51 -0.09 1.47 8.43
N GLU A 52 0.94 1.13 9.22
CA GLU A 52 0.94 1.37 10.67
C GLU A 52 1.09 2.86 10.99
N CYS A 53 1.90 3.58 10.22
CA CYS A 53 1.99 5.05 10.29
C CYS A 53 0.63 5.71 9.99
N TRP A 54 -0.08 5.15 9.02
CA TRP A 54 -1.38 5.65 8.53
C TRP A 54 -2.59 5.29 9.36
N LYS A 55 -2.45 4.42 10.37
CA LYS A 55 -3.57 3.95 11.19
C LYS A 55 -4.41 5.06 11.78
N LYS A 56 -3.73 6.09 12.31
CA LYS A 56 -4.38 7.26 12.90
C LYS A 56 -4.87 8.23 11.84
N GLU A 57 -4.03 8.52 10.84
CA GLU A 57 -4.33 9.50 9.80
C GLU A 57 -5.58 9.15 9.00
N TYR A 58 -5.72 7.89 8.62
CA TYR A 58 -6.82 7.41 7.79
C TYR A 58 -7.88 6.61 8.57
N SER A 59 -7.79 6.58 9.90
CA SER A 59 -8.70 5.80 10.76
C SER A 59 -8.83 4.34 10.31
N LEU A 60 -7.68 3.70 10.06
CA LEU A 60 -7.62 2.30 9.61
C LEU A 60 -7.99 1.35 10.76
N ASP A 61 -9.28 1.06 10.86
CA ASP A 61 -9.82 0.06 11.78
C ASP A 61 -9.84 -1.34 11.12
N ILE A 62 -8.68 -1.79 10.66
CA ILE A 62 -8.47 -3.15 10.13
C ILE A 62 -7.39 -3.85 10.96
N GLU A 63 -7.64 -5.11 11.29
CA GLU A 63 -6.64 -5.98 11.88
C GLU A 63 -5.53 -6.29 10.88
N PHE A 64 -4.27 -5.99 11.26
CA PHE A 64 -3.09 -6.27 10.44
C PHE A 64 -2.97 -7.74 10.02
N ARG A 65 -3.48 -8.66 10.83
CA ARG A 65 -3.55 -10.09 10.49
C ARG A 65 -4.34 -10.35 9.20
N LEU A 66 -5.41 -9.58 8.95
CA LEU A 66 -6.21 -9.70 7.73
C LEU A 66 -5.46 -9.20 6.50
N ILE A 67 -4.72 -8.11 6.66
CA ILE A 67 -3.84 -7.56 5.61
C ILE A 67 -2.72 -8.55 5.29
N GLY A 68 -2.04 -9.09 6.32
CA GLY A 68 -1.04 -10.13 6.14
C GLY A 68 -1.61 -11.36 5.42
N LYS A 69 -2.78 -11.86 5.84
CA LYS A 69 -3.47 -12.98 5.16
C LYS A 69 -3.70 -12.67 3.68
N TYR A 70 -4.20 -11.48 3.35
CA TYR A 70 -4.43 -11.07 1.96
C TYR A 70 -3.14 -11.10 1.13
N ILE A 71 -2.06 -10.50 1.66
CA ILE A 71 -0.77 -10.36 0.97
C ILE A 71 -0.14 -11.73 0.70
N THR A 72 -0.33 -12.73 1.58
CA THR A 72 0.18 -14.09 1.32
C THR A 72 -0.36 -14.71 0.04
N LYS A 73 -1.57 -14.33 -0.40
CA LYS A 73 -2.20 -14.81 -1.63
C LYS A 73 -2.13 -13.80 -2.77
N ASN A 74 -1.94 -12.52 -2.45
CA ASN A 74 -1.89 -11.41 -3.40
C ASN A 74 -0.63 -10.59 -3.12
N PRO A 75 0.55 -11.05 -3.57
CA PRO A 75 1.81 -10.40 -3.26
C PRO A 75 1.86 -8.97 -3.77
N VAL A 76 2.16 -8.04 -2.85
CA VAL A 76 2.37 -6.61 -3.13
C VAL A 76 3.82 -6.44 -3.59
N THR A 77 4.09 -6.82 -4.85
CA THR A 77 5.45 -6.83 -5.40
C THR A 77 5.85 -5.50 -6.01
N THR A 78 4.90 -4.69 -6.49
CA THR A 78 5.19 -3.41 -7.14
C THR A 78 4.54 -2.25 -6.42
N LEU A 79 5.06 -1.03 -6.65
CA LEU A 79 4.47 0.20 -6.10
C LEU A 79 3.02 0.40 -6.54
N GLY A 80 2.67 0.03 -7.77
CA GLY A 80 1.28 0.08 -8.25
C GLY A 80 0.34 -0.79 -7.41
N LYS A 81 0.75 -2.02 -7.09
CA LYS A 81 -0.04 -2.91 -6.21
C LYS A 81 -0.14 -2.37 -4.79
N ALA A 82 0.90 -1.72 -4.29
CA ALA A 82 0.88 -1.08 -2.97
C ALA A 82 -0.16 0.05 -2.95
N VAL A 83 -0.19 0.89 -4.00
CA VAL A 83 -1.18 1.96 -4.17
C VAL A 83 -2.59 1.39 -4.25
N ASP A 84 -2.82 0.38 -5.09
CA ASP A 84 -4.13 -0.24 -5.27
C ASP A 84 -4.65 -0.84 -3.96
N LEU A 85 -3.81 -1.57 -3.23
CA LEU A 85 -4.20 -2.17 -1.97
C LEU A 85 -4.46 -1.09 -0.90
N ALA A 86 -3.62 -0.07 -0.81
CA ALA A 86 -3.83 1.06 0.10
C ALA A 86 -5.17 1.75 -0.17
N LEU A 87 -5.47 2.06 -1.43
CA LEU A 87 -6.74 2.68 -1.81
C LEU A 87 -7.92 1.77 -1.47
N THR A 88 -7.80 0.47 -1.72
CA THR A 88 -8.84 -0.49 -1.36
C THR A 88 -9.07 -0.53 0.15
N ILE A 89 -8.02 -0.55 0.96
CA ILE A 89 -8.11 -0.57 2.43
C ILE A 89 -8.73 0.74 2.96
N ILE A 90 -8.31 1.88 2.43
CA ILE A 90 -8.66 3.21 2.95
C ILE A 90 -10.05 3.67 2.43
N CYS A 91 -10.32 3.49 1.15
CA CYS A 91 -11.55 3.96 0.51
C CYS A 91 -12.62 2.87 0.48
N ASP A 92 -12.24 1.63 0.14
CA ASP A 92 -13.15 0.54 -0.21
C ASP A 92 -13.09 -0.62 0.81
N LYS A 93 -12.99 -0.28 2.11
CA LYS A 93 -12.76 -1.23 3.22
C LYS A 93 -13.66 -2.46 3.20
N GLU A 94 -14.95 -2.29 2.91
CA GLU A 94 -15.91 -3.40 2.87
C GLU A 94 -15.56 -4.42 1.79
N ALA A 95 -15.20 -3.95 0.58
CA ALA A 95 -14.76 -4.79 -0.52
C ALA A 95 -13.46 -5.54 -0.20
N PHE A 96 -12.52 -4.88 0.49
CA PHE A 96 -11.32 -5.55 1.00
C PHE A 96 -11.69 -6.70 1.96
N LEU A 97 -12.54 -6.44 2.95
CA LEU A 97 -12.95 -7.45 3.94
C LEU A 97 -13.70 -8.63 3.31
N GLU A 98 -14.57 -8.38 2.33
CA GLU A 98 -15.24 -9.45 1.57
C GLU A 98 -14.23 -10.32 0.81
N THR A 99 -13.26 -9.69 0.16
CA THR A 99 -12.20 -10.40 -0.56
C THR A 99 -11.40 -11.29 0.39
N VAL A 100 -11.04 -10.81 1.58
CA VAL A 100 -10.29 -11.59 2.58
C VAL A 100 -11.10 -12.75 3.17
N ARG A 101 -12.43 -12.60 3.28
CA ARG A 101 -13.33 -13.66 3.77
C ARG A 101 -13.52 -14.80 2.77
N ASN A 102 -13.52 -14.48 1.47
CA ASN A 102 -13.70 -15.45 0.39
C ASN A 102 -12.40 -16.17 -0.03
N GLN A 103 -11.27 -15.81 0.59
CA GLN A 103 -9.96 -16.43 0.42
C GLN A 103 -9.69 -17.49 1.48
#